data_AF-D2TVM8-F1
#
_entry.id   AF-D2TVM8-F1
#
_cell.length_a   1.000
_cell.length_b   1.000
_cell.length_c   1.000
_cell.angle_alpha   90.00
_cell.angle_beta   90.00
_cell.angle_gamma   90.00
#
_symmetry.space_group_name_H-M   'P 1'
#
loop_
_entity.id
_entity.type
_entity.pdbx_description
1 polymer ?
#
loop_
_entity_poly.entity_id
_entity_poly.type
_entity_poly.pdbx_seq_one_letter_code
_entity_poly.pdbx_strand_id
1 'polypeptide(L)' 'MLTKEIFVDIHVRFAQGQSLRKIASELGISRNTVKHHLQQ' A
#
# COMPACT_ATOMS: atom_id res chain seq x y z
N MET A 1 -13.34 0.84 -6.71
CA MET A 1 -13.37 -0.09 -5.56
C MET A 1 -11.97 -0.67 -5.42
N LEU A 2 -11.29 -0.46 -4.29
CA LEU A 2 -9.96 -1.08 -4.06
C LEU A 2 -10.19 -2.57 -3.78
N THR A 3 -9.60 -3.44 -4.60
CA THR A 3 -9.75 -4.90 -4.52
C THR A 3 -8.96 -5.46 -3.33
N LYS A 4 -9.36 -6.63 -2.83
CA LYS A 4 -8.59 -7.38 -1.80
C LYS A 4 -7.12 -7.56 -2.19
N GLU A 5 -6.83 -7.62 -3.50
CA GLU A 5 -5.48 -7.70 -4.03
C GLU A 5 -4.60 -6.50 -3.64
N ILE A 6 -5.11 -5.27 -3.75
CA ILE A 6 -4.33 -4.07 -3.41
C ILE A 6 -4.03 -4.03 -1.91
N PHE A 7 -4.97 -4.47 -1.07
CA PHE A 7 -4.75 -4.57 0.38
C PHE A 7 -3.61 -5.53 0.72
N VAL A 8 -3.62 -6.73 0.13
CA VAL A 8 -2.56 -7.73 0.34
C VAL A 8 -1.22 -7.22 -0.19
N ASP A 9 -1.21 -6.63 -1.38
CA ASP A 9 0.02 -6.14 -2.01
C ASP A 9 0.68 -5.01 -1.18
N ILE A 10 -0.12 -4.09 -0.62
CA ILE A 10 0.37 -3.05 0.30
C ILE A 10 1.08 -3.66 1.51
N HIS A 11 0.48 -4.67 2.14
CA HIS A 11 1.04 -5.31 3.34
C HIS A 11 2.31 -6.08 3.05
N VAL A 12 2.33 -6.85 1.95
CA VAL A 12 3.52 -7.63 1.54
C VAL A 12 4.69 -6.69 1.25
N ARG A 13 4.47 -5.64 0.45
CA ARG A 13 5.52 -4.66 0.12
C ARG A 13 6.03 -3.91 1.35
N PHE A 14 5.14 -3.54 2.26
CA PHE A 14 5.54 -2.88 3.51
C PHE A 14 6.36 -3.82 4.41
N ALA A 15 5.94 -5.08 4.55
CA ALA A 15 6.68 -6.09 5.30
C ALA A 15 8.08 -6.38 4.71
N GLN A 16 8.25 -6.21 3.39
CA GLN A 16 9.54 -6.28 2.70
C GLN A 16 10.43 -5.04 2.92
N GLY A 17 9.96 -4.04 3.69
CA GLY A 17 10.72 -2.83 4.01
C GLY A 17 10.59 -1.71 2.99
N GLN A 18 9.66 -1.81 2.02
CA GLN A 18 9.40 -0.68 1.13
C GLN A 18 8.76 0.49 1.88
N SER A 19 9.17 1.72 1.53
CA SER A 19 8.57 2.91 2.11
C SER A 19 7.18 3.19 1.53
N LEU A 20 6.32 3.83 2.32
CA LEU A 20 4.96 4.22 1.89
C LEU A 20 4.95 5.01 0.58
N ARG A 21 5.96 5.87 0.37
CA ARG A 21 6.09 6.68 -0.86
C ARG A 21 6.38 5.79 -2.07
N LYS A 22 7.25 4.78 -1.91
CA LYS A 22 7.59 3.83 -2.98
C LYS A 22 6.36 3.01 -3.37
N ILE A 23 5.68 2.42 -2.38
CA ILE A 23 4.46 1.64 -2.57
C ILE A 23 3.39 2.46 -3.28
N ALA A 24 3.14 3.70 -2.82
CA ALA A 24 2.17 4.61 -3.42
C ALA A 24 2.48 4.90 -4.90
N SER A 25 3.74 5.17 -5.21
CA SER A 25 4.20 5.46 -6.58
C SER A 25 4.06 4.24 -7.49
N GLU A 26 4.38 3.05 -7.00
CA GLU A 26 4.30 1.80 -7.78
C GLU A 26 2.85 1.37 -8.02
N LEU A 27 1.96 1.62 -7.06
CA LEU A 27 0.54 1.26 -7.15
C LEU A 27 -0.34 2.36 -7.76
N GLY A 28 0.22 3.53 -8.06
CA GLY A 28 -0.54 4.66 -8.63
C GLY A 28 -1.62 5.22 -7.68
N ILE A 29 -1.41 5.10 -6.37
CA ILE A 29 -2.34 5.56 -5.34
C ILE A 29 -1.70 6.60 -4.42
N SER A 30 -2.51 7.27 -3.61
CA SER A 30 -1.98 8.24 -2.65
C SER A 30 -1.25 7.54 -1.49
N ARG A 31 -0.21 8.19 -0.96
CA ARG A 31 0.49 7.72 0.25
C ARG A 31 -0.47 7.59 1.45
N ASN A 32 -1.49 8.44 1.52
CA ASN A 32 -2.50 8.37 2.59
C ASN A 32 -3.39 7.12 2.45
N THR A 33 -3.71 6.73 1.21
CA THR A 33 -4.43 5.47 0.92
C THR A 33 -3.62 4.28 1.41
N VAL A 34 -2.30 4.24 1.11
CA VAL A 34 -1.40 3.20 1.61
C VAL A 34 -1.39 3.16 3.15
N LYS A 35 -1.21 4.31 3.80
CA LYS A 35 -1.20 4.41 5.27
C LYS A 35 -2.51 3.90 5.87
N HIS A 36 -3.64 4.31 5.32
CA HIS A 36 -4.96 3.90 5.79
C HIS A 36 -5.13 2.38 5.70
N HIS A 37 -4.69 1.76 4.60
CA HIS A 37 -4.75 0.30 4.47
C HIS A 37 -3.86 -0.44 5.46
N LEU A 38 -2.70 0.10 5.85
CA LEU A 38 -1.83 -0.52 6.86
C LEU A 38 -2.35 -0.36 8.30
N GLN A 39 -3.35 0.49 8.53
CA GLN A 39 -3.95 0.74 9.84
C GLN A 39 -5.29 0.03 10.05
N GLN A 40 -5.81 -0.62 9.00
CA GLN A 40 -7.03 -1.43 9.05
C GLN A 40 -6.69 -2.88 9.36
#